data_AF-A0A7Y3DXA4-F1
#
_entry.id   AF-A0A7Y3DXA4-F1
#
_cell.length_a   1.000
_cell.length_b   1.000
_cell.length_c   1.000
_cell.angle_alpha   90.00
_cell.angle_beta   90.00
_cell.angle_gamma   90.00
#
_symmetry.space_group_name_H-M   'P 1'
#
loop_
_entity.id
_entity.type
_entity.pdbx_description
1 polymer ?
#
loop_
_entity_poly.entity_id
_entity_poly.type
_entity_poly.pdbx_seq_one_letter_code
_entity_poly.pdbx_strand_id
1 'polypeptide(L)'
;MTESILNSAILLTLLGIVSALILYVVSKKFYVYENPLISEVEDLLPAANCAGCGFPGCRSFAEKLVNTDDISDLFCPVGGNEVMKLVSDALGKEVAEKDPTVAVVRCQGSCDVRPKTTEYQGPRSCAISALIYSGETDCQYGCLGDGDCVVACKFDAMYMDETTGLPVVITDKCTSCGMCVDACPRDIIEMRPKHKRDLKIFVGCLNEEKGGIAKRACSVACIGCSKCLDVCPKEAIVIENNLAYIDPAYCTLCRKCVPVCPTHSIIETNFPPRKEKKAEAKVTAKVESIKPQNDA
;
A
#
# COMPACT_ATOMS: atom_id res chain seq x y z
N MET A 1 53.76 0.43 -49.02
CA MET A 1 52.82 -0.28 -48.11
C MET A 1 53.02 -1.76 -48.33
N THR A 2 53.23 -2.54 -47.27
CA THR A 2 53.39 -3.99 -47.36
C THR A 2 52.07 -4.63 -47.80
N GLU A 3 52.11 -5.65 -48.66
CA GLU A 3 50.93 -6.39 -49.12
C GLU A 3 50.03 -6.85 -47.97
N SER A 4 50.63 -7.16 -46.81
CA SER A 4 49.92 -7.53 -45.58
C SER A 4 48.97 -6.44 -45.08
N ILE A 5 49.35 -5.16 -45.15
CA ILE A 5 48.49 -4.04 -44.70
C ILE A 5 47.30 -3.89 -45.65
N LEU A 6 47.53 -4.03 -46.96
CA LEU A 6 46.48 -3.96 -47.97
C LEU A 6 45.48 -5.11 -47.81
N ASN A 7 45.98 -6.34 -47.58
CA ASN A 7 45.14 -7.52 -47.38
C ASN A 7 44.30 -7.42 -46.10
N SER A 8 44.87 -6.93 -44.99
CA SER A 8 44.11 -6.69 -43.76
C SER A 8 43.02 -5.63 -43.95
N ALA A 9 43.32 -4.54 -44.67
CA ALA A 9 42.34 -3.50 -44.97
C ALA A 9 41.18 -4.03 -45.84
N ILE A 10 41.48 -4.82 -46.87
CA ILE A 10 40.48 -5.45 -47.74
C ILE A 10 39.60 -6.43 -46.94
N LEU A 11 40.20 -7.27 -46.10
CA LEU A 11 39.48 -8.26 -45.30
C LEU A 11 38.50 -7.59 -44.31
N LEU A 12 38.95 -6.55 -43.60
CA LEU A 12 38.11 -5.81 -42.65
C LEU A 12 36.97 -5.08 -43.38
N THR A 13 37.24 -4.53 -44.56
CA THR A 13 36.23 -3.85 -45.38
C THR A 13 35.17 -4.84 -45.88
N LEU A 14 35.58 -6.01 -46.37
CA LEU A 14 34.68 -7.08 -46.81
C LEU A 14 33.82 -7.60 -45.66
N LEU A 15 34.41 -7.87 -44.50
CA LEU A 15 33.68 -8.31 -43.31
C LEU A 15 32.64 -7.26 -42.88
N GLY A 16 33.01 -5.98 -42.93
CA GLY A 16 32.11 -4.86 -42.65
C GLY A 16 30.92 -4.80 -43.60
N ILE A 17 31.16 -4.92 -44.92
CA ILE A 17 30.11 -4.91 -45.94
C ILE A 17 29.17 -6.12 -45.77
N VAL A 18 29.73 -7.31 -45.56
CA VAL A 18 28.93 -8.53 -45.35
C VAL A 18 28.07 -8.40 -44.09
N SER A 19 28.65 -7.92 -42.98
CA SER A 19 27.92 -7.70 -41.74
C SER A 19 26.82 -6.65 -41.88
N ALA A 20 27.08 -5.55 -42.60
CA ALA A 20 26.09 -4.51 -42.87
C ALA A 20 24.93 -5.03 -43.72
N LEU A 21 25.21 -5.83 -44.75
CA LEU A 21 24.17 -6.47 -45.57
C LEU A 21 23.32 -7.43 -44.74
N ILE A 22 23.94 -8.25 -43.89
CA ILE A 22 23.23 -9.15 -42.98
C ILE A 22 22.32 -8.35 -42.04
N LEU A 23 22.84 -7.29 -41.38
CA LEU A 23 22.06 -6.45 -40.48
C LEU A 23 20.91 -5.74 -41.19
N TYR A 24 21.10 -5.27 -42.43
CA TYR A 24 20.03 -4.66 -43.22
C TYR A 24 18.91 -5.65 -43.55
N VAL A 25 19.27 -6.86 -44.00
CA VAL A 25 18.29 -7.91 -44.32
C VAL A 25 17.54 -8.34 -43.07
N VAL A 26 18.24 -8.54 -41.94
CA VAL A 26 17.62 -8.86 -40.65
C VAL A 26 16.71 -7.72 -40.20
N SER A 27 17.16 -6.46 -40.24
CA SER A 27 16.37 -5.29 -39.86
C SER A 27 15.08 -5.17 -40.66
N LYS A 28 15.11 -5.42 -41.97
CA LYS A 28 13.91 -5.40 -42.81
C LYS A 28 13.00 -6.61 -42.60
N LYS A 29 13.57 -7.81 -42.44
CA LYS A 29 12.80 -9.05 -42.27
C LYS A 29 12.09 -9.10 -40.92
N PHE A 30 12.72 -8.56 -39.88
CA PHE A 30 12.19 -8.52 -38.51
C PHE A 30 11.68 -7.13 -38.13
N TYR A 31 11.36 -6.28 -39.10
CA TYR A 31 10.74 -4.98 -38.82
C TYR A 31 9.36 -5.22 -38.22
N VAL A 32 9.20 -4.87 -36.95
CA VAL A 32 7.91 -4.88 -36.25
C VAL A 32 7.25 -3.53 -36.50
N TYR A 33 6.08 -3.54 -37.12
CA TYR A 33 5.28 -2.34 -37.26
C TYR A 33 4.71 -1.96 -35.89
N GLU A 34 5.10 -0.80 -35.39
CA GLU A 34 4.53 -0.21 -34.18
C GLU A 34 3.52 0.87 -34.58
N ASN A 35 2.33 0.82 -33.99
CA ASN A 35 1.34 1.87 -34.18
C ASN A 35 1.90 3.18 -33.58
N PRO A 36 2.05 4.26 -34.36
CA PRO A 36 2.63 5.51 -33.89
C PRO A 36 1.88 6.13 -32.70
N LEU A 37 0.57 5.84 -32.57
CA LEU A 37 -0.25 6.26 -31.44
C LEU A 37 0.27 5.72 -30.10
N ILE A 38 0.98 4.59 -30.09
CA ILE A 38 1.55 4.02 -28.85
C ILE A 38 2.58 4.97 -28.27
N SER A 39 3.46 5.51 -29.11
CA SER A 39 4.48 6.48 -28.68
C SER A 39 3.84 7.79 -28.24
N GLU A 40 2.81 8.27 -28.97
CA GLU A 40 2.08 9.49 -28.58
C GLU A 40 1.40 9.34 -27.21
N VAL A 41 0.75 8.21 -26.95
CA VAL A 41 0.14 7.92 -25.64
C VAL A 41 1.21 7.73 -24.57
N GLU A 42 2.32 7.06 -24.88
CA GLU A 42 3.44 6.88 -23.94
C GLU A 42 4.00 8.23 -23.47
N ASP A 43 4.16 9.20 -24.38
CA ASP A 43 4.65 10.55 -24.08
C ASP A 43 3.67 11.36 -23.20
N LEU A 44 2.38 11.03 -23.23
CA LEU A 44 1.38 11.62 -22.33
C LEU A 44 1.42 11.01 -20.92
N LEU A 45 1.97 9.81 -20.75
CA LEU A 45 2.04 9.15 -19.46
C LEU A 45 3.18 9.72 -18.59
N PRO A 46 3.13 9.56 -17.25
CA PRO A 46 4.12 10.15 -16.35
C PRO A 46 5.54 9.57 -16.43
N ALA A 47 5.82 8.64 -17.35
CA ALA A 47 7.08 7.90 -17.49
C ALA A 47 7.62 7.26 -16.19
N ALA A 48 6.77 7.06 -15.17
CA ALA A 48 7.19 6.61 -13.84
C ALA A 48 7.59 5.13 -13.79
N ASN A 49 7.12 4.31 -14.75
CA ASN A 49 7.40 2.87 -14.83
C ASN A 49 7.29 2.17 -13.46
N CYS A 50 6.17 2.43 -12.78
CA CYS A 50 5.93 2.02 -11.40
C CYS A 50 5.06 0.77 -11.27
N ALA A 51 4.56 0.24 -12.39
CA ALA A 51 3.64 -0.89 -12.46
C ALA A 51 2.31 -0.79 -11.69
N GLY A 52 1.99 0.36 -11.07
CA GLY A 52 0.74 0.54 -10.32
C GLY A 52 -0.57 0.40 -11.11
N CYS A 53 -0.51 0.44 -12.45
CA CYS A 53 -1.66 0.18 -13.33
C CYS A 53 -1.79 -1.31 -13.71
N GLY A 54 -0.91 -2.19 -13.23
CA GLY A 54 -0.85 -3.62 -13.57
C GLY A 54 0.02 -3.95 -14.79
N PHE A 55 0.73 -2.97 -15.36
CA PHE A 55 1.59 -3.16 -16.54
C PHE A 55 3.06 -2.87 -16.19
N PRO A 56 4.04 -3.63 -16.73
CA PRO A 56 5.46 -3.49 -16.36
C PRO A 56 6.06 -2.08 -16.59
N GLY A 57 5.48 -1.28 -17.47
CA GLY A 57 5.95 0.07 -17.79
C GLY A 57 4.91 0.90 -18.52
N CYS A 58 5.20 2.19 -18.68
CA CYS A 58 4.32 3.15 -19.36
C CYS A 58 4.08 2.75 -20.81
N ARG A 59 5.10 2.27 -21.52
CA ARG A 59 4.97 1.75 -22.88
C ARG A 59 3.95 0.61 -23.01
N SER A 60 4.06 -0.39 -22.14
CA SER A 60 3.14 -1.54 -22.15
C SER A 60 1.70 -1.13 -21.81
N PHE A 61 1.53 -0.13 -20.94
CA PHE A 61 0.22 0.44 -20.65
C PHE A 61 -0.34 1.22 -21.84
N ALA A 62 0.49 2.05 -22.50
CA ALA A 62 0.13 2.79 -23.71
C ALA A 62 -0.30 1.86 -24.84
N GLU A 63 0.44 0.78 -25.08
CA GLU A 63 0.09 -0.25 -26.06
C GLU A 63 -1.30 -0.86 -25.75
N LYS A 64 -1.58 -1.15 -24.48
CA LYS A 64 -2.87 -1.69 -24.06
C LYS A 64 -4.01 -0.68 -24.29
N LEU A 65 -3.79 0.60 -23.97
CA LEU A 65 -4.75 1.69 -24.17
C LEU A 65 -5.10 1.89 -25.66
N VAL A 66 -4.09 1.83 -26.53
CA VAL A 66 -4.28 1.96 -27.98
C VAL A 66 -5.08 0.77 -28.52
N ASN A 67 -4.69 -0.46 -28.16
CA ASN A 67 -5.21 -1.70 -28.74
C ASN A 67 -6.54 -2.20 -28.16
N THR A 68 -7.11 -1.54 -27.15
CA THR A 68 -8.39 -1.94 -26.52
C THR A 68 -9.46 -0.90 -26.77
N ASP A 69 -10.61 -1.28 -27.31
CA ASP A 69 -11.70 -0.33 -27.64
C ASP A 69 -12.29 0.34 -26.39
N ASP A 70 -12.57 -0.46 -25.36
CA ASP A 70 -13.04 0.01 -24.05
C ASP A 70 -11.87 0.13 -23.07
N ILE A 71 -11.64 1.36 -22.58
CA ILE A 71 -10.56 1.67 -21.63
C ILE A 71 -11.08 2.05 -20.24
N SER A 72 -12.38 1.86 -19.97
CA SER A 72 -13.02 2.24 -18.69
C SER A 72 -12.36 1.60 -17.46
N ASP A 73 -11.87 0.36 -17.61
CA ASP A 73 -11.16 -0.36 -16.54
C ASP A 73 -9.67 0.04 -16.42
N LEU A 74 -9.10 0.66 -17.45
CA LEU A 74 -7.68 1.03 -17.51
C LEU A 74 -7.45 2.39 -16.86
N PHE A 75 -6.52 2.47 -15.91
CA PHE A 75 -6.25 3.70 -15.20
C PHE A 75 -4.79 3.81 -14.77
N CYS A 76 -4.17 4.97 -15.01
CA CYS A 76 -2.86 5.30 -14.47
C CYS A 76 -3.04 5.96 -13.08
N PRO A 77 -2.70 5.30 -11.97
CA PRO A 77 -2.87 5.88 -10.64
C PRO A 77 -1.98 7.11 -10.41
N VAL A 78 -0.78 7.13 -11.00
CA VAL A 78 0.18 8.23 -10.87
C VAL A 78 -0.25 9.46 -11.67
N GLY A 79 -0.74 9.24 -12.89
CA GLY A 79 -1.22 10.32 -13.76
C GLY A 79 -2.60 10.84 -13.37
N GLY A 80 -3.39 10.01 -12.70
CA GLY A 80 -4.73 10.35 -12.24
C GLY A 80 -5.70 10.66 -13.39
N ASN A 81 -6.83 11.28 -13.03
CA ASN A 81 -7.88 11.64 -14.00
C ASN A 81 -7.39 12.66 -15.04
N GLU A 82 -6.45 13.54 -14.69
CA GLU A 82 -5.92 14.57 -15.59
C GLU A 82 -5.19 13.95 -16.78
N VAL A 83 -4.23 13.05 -16.53
CA VAL A 83 -3.49 12.35 -17.60
C VAL A 83 -4.42 11.43 -18.37
N MET A 84 -5.31 10.70 -17.69
CA MET A 84 -6.22 9.79 -18.37
C MET A 84 -7.19 10.52 -19.30
N LYS A 85 -7.57 11.76 -18.97
CA LYS A 85 -8.36 12.61 -19.87
C LYS A 85 -7.58 12.99 -21.14
N LEU A 86 -6.32 13.42 -20.99
CA LEU A 86 -5.45 13.73 -22.15
C LEU A 86 -5.28 12.52 -23.08
N VAL A 87 -5.07 11.33 -22.49
CA VAL A 87 -4.99 10.07 -23.24
C VAL A 87 -6.30 9.76 -23.95
N SER A 88 -7.44 9.97 -23.28
CA SER A 88 -8.77 9.72 -23.85
C SER A 88 -9.07 10.64 -25.03
N ASP A 89 -8.69 11.91 -24.94
CA ASP A 89 -8.84 12.91 -26.00
C ASP A 89 -7.96 12.55 -27.22
N ALA A 90 -6.72 12.09 -26.98
CA ALA A 90 -5.82 11.65 -28.04
C ALA A 90 -6.31 10.38 -28.76
N LEU A 91 -6.96 9.46 -28.03
CA LEU A 91 -7.47 8.20 -28.57
C LEU A 91 -8.91 8.28 -29.10
N GLY A 92 -9.63 9.38 -28.82
CA GLY A 92 -11.06 9.50 -29.12
C GLY A 92 -11.92 8.49 -28.35
N LYS A 93 -11.54 8.17 -27.11
CA LYS A 93 -12.22 7.18 -26.24
C LYS A 93 -12.79 7.85 -25.01
N GLU A 94 -13.74 7.21 -24.34
CA GLU A 94 -14.27 7.68 -23.07
C GLU A 94 -13.51 7.07 -21.88
N VAL A 95 -13.32 7.86 -20.82
CA VAL A 95 -12.69 7.42 -19.57
C VAL A 95 -13.61 7.75 -18.40
N ALA A 96 -13.76 6.77 -17.50
CA ALA A 96 -14.41 6.97 -16.21
C ALA A 96 -13.42 7.60 -15.21
N GLU A 97 -13.84 8.67 -14.52
CA GLU A 97 -13.07 9.22 -13.41
C GLU A 97 -13.01 8.23 -12.24
N LYS A 98 -11.82 8.10 -11.63
CA LYS A 98 -11.61 7.29 -10.43
C LYS A 98 -11.19 8.18 -9.27
N ASP A 99 -11.69 7.85 -8.08
CA ASP A 99 -11.28 8.53 -6.86
C ASP A 99 -9.80 8.22 -6.55
N PRO A 100 -9.01 9.23 -6.13
CA PRO A 100 -7.63 9.00 -5.74
C PRO A 100 -7.58 8.10 -4.50
N THR A 101 -6.52 7.29 -4.41
CA THR A 101 -6.25 6.48 -3.23
C THR A 101 -4.96 6.94 -2.54
N VAL A 102 -4.66 6.37 -1.39
CA VAL A 102 -3.44 6.64 -0.64
C VAL A 102 -3.06 5.41 0.15
N ALA A 103 -1.77 5.14 0.24
CA ALA A 103 -1.25 4.01 0.99
C ALA A 103 -1.55 4.17 2.48
N VAL A 104 -1.95 3.07 3.13
CA VAL A 104 -2.21 2.99 4.56
C VAL A 104 -1.47 1.81 5.14
N VAL A 105 -0.71 2.06 6.19
CA VAL A 105 -0.03 1.02 6.96
C VAL A 105 -0.98 0.49 8.03
N ARG A 106 -1.37 -0.77 7.91
CA ARG A 106 -2.30 -1.49 8.80
C ARG A 106 -1.58 -2.21 9.93
N CYS A 107 -0.50 -1.60 10.44
CA CYS A 107 0.19 -2.05 11.64
C CYS A 107 0.47 -0.86 12.55
N GLN A 108 -0.06 -0.91 13.76
CA GLN A 108 0.20 0.07 14.83
C GLN A 108 1.08 -0.50 15.95
N GLY A 109 1.70 -1.67 15.71
CA GLY A 109 2.50 -2.39 16.69
C GLY A 109 3.91 -1.79 16.81
N SER A 110 4.00 -0.59 17.38
CA SER A 110 5.26 0.08 17.71
C SER A 110 6.03 -0.66 18.81
N CYS A 111 7.31 -0.32 18.98
CA CYS A 111 8.22 -1.07 19.87
C CYS A 111 7.81 -1.07 21.35
N ASP A 112 7.00 -0.11 21.80
CA ASP A 112 6.46 -0.01 23.17
C ASP A 112 5.32 -1.03 23.43
N VAL A 113 4.46 -1.25 22.44
CA VAL A 113 3.29 -2.16 22.54
C VAL A 113 3.57 -3.55 21.99
N ARG A 114 4.64 -3.68 21.19
CA ARG A 114 5.13 -4.91 20.56
C ARG A 114 6.66 -4.94 20.69
N PRO A 115 7.19 -5.36 21.84
CA PRO A 115 8.63 -5.35 22.08
C PRO A 115 9.35 -6.36 21.19
N LYS A 116 10.61 -6.05 20.90
CA LYS A 116 11.52 -7.00 20.26
C LYS A 116 11.95 -8.07 21.27
N THR A 117 11.94 -9.33 20.84
CA THR A 117 12.39 -10.48 21.62
C THR A 117 13.73 -11.02 21.14
N THR A 118 14.15 -10.65 19.93
CA THR A 118 15.43 -11.02 19.34
C THR A 118 16.03 -9.84 18.57
N GLU A 119 17.32 -9.96 18.22
CA GLU A 119 18.02 -8.99 17.39
C GLU A 119 18.73 -9.72 16.25
N TYR A 120 18.48 -9.28 15.03
CA TYR A 120 19.07 -9.83 13.83
C TYR A 120 20.25 -9.00 13.36
N GLN A 121 21.44 -9.62 13.35
CA GLN A 121 22.71 -9.00 12.98
C GLN A 121 23.10 -9.21 11.51
N GLY A 122 22.15 -9.49 10.64
CA GLY A 122 22.38 -9.70 9.20
C GLY A 122 21.88 -8.55 8.32
N PRO A 123 21.87 -8.74 6.99
CA PRO A 123 21.35 -7.74 6.04
C PRO A 123 19.90 -7.35 6.33
N ARG A 124 19.64 -6.05 6.49
CA ARG A 124 18.29 -5.52 6.78
C ARG A 124 17.47 -5.40 5.50
N SER A 125 16.44 -6.24 5.38
CA SER A 125 15.39 -6.15 4.36
C SER A 125 14.17 -6.91 4.86
N CYS A 126 12.98 -6.34 4.67
CA CYS A 126 11.74 -6.99 5.04
C CYS A 126 11.61 -8.35 4.32
N ALA A 127 11.99 -8.44 3.05
CA ALA A 127 11.94 -9.69 2.29
C ALA A 127 12.81 -10.79 2.90
N ILE A 128 14.03 -10.43 3.33
CA ILE A 128 14.95 -11.36 4.01
C ILE A 128 14.39 -11.76 5.38
N SER A 129 13.95 -10.79 6.16
CA SER A 129 13.42 -11.01 7.51
C SER A 129 12.16 -11.87 7.51
N ALA A 130 11.24 -11.65 6.55
CA ALA A 130 10.03 -12.45 6.37
C ALA A 130 10.37 -13.91 6.04
N LEU A 131 11.36 -14.14 5.16
CA LEU A 131 11.71 -15.47 4.68
C LEU A 131 12.47 -16.31 5.71
N ILE A 132 13.41 -15.71 6.46
CA ILE A 132 14.37 -16.48 7.27
C ILE A 132 13.86 -16.72 8.69
N TYR A 133 13.31 -15.70 9.36
CA TYR A 133 13.06 -15.79 10.82
C TYR A 133 11.81 -15.04 11.30
N SER A 134 10.96 -14.54 10.40
CA SER A 134 9.70 -13.85 10.71
C SER A 134 9.81 -12.51 11.46
N GLY A 135 11.02 -11.99 11.70
CA GLY A 135 11.25 -10.71 12.35
C GLY A 135 11.63 -10.82 13.82
N GLU A 136 11.81 -9.66 14.45
CA GLU A 136 12.42 -9.53 15.78
C GLU A 136 11.42 -9.50 16.94
N THR A 137 10.13 -9.72 16.67
CA THR A 137 9.04 -9.65 17.65
C THR A 137 8.27 -10.96 17.70
N ASP A 138 7.55 -11.22 18.78
CA ASP A 138 6.67 -12.39 18.88
C ASP A 138 5.47 -12.35 17.89
N CYS A 139 5.22 -11.22 17.22
CA CYS A 139 4.18 -11.10 16.21
C CYS A 139 4.74 -11.45 14.82
N GLN A 140 4.19 -12.50 14.21
CA GLN A 140 4.55 -12.94 12.86
C GLN A 140 3.79 -12.22 11.75
N TYR A 141 2.93 -11.25 12.04
CA TYR A 141 2.07 -10.60 11.03
C TYR A 141 2.36 -9.10 10.86
N GLY A 142 2.97 -8.48 11.86
CA GLY A 142 3.19 -7.04 11.89
C GLY A 142 4.36 -6.58 11.01
N CYS A 143 4.58 -5.27 11.01
CA CYS A 143 5.72 -4.65 10.34
C CYS A 143 7.05 -5.24 10.86
N LEU A 144 8.01 -5.47 9.97
CA LEU A 144 9.34 -5.95 10.31
C LEU A 144 10.32 -4.82 10.66
N GLY A 145 10.02 -3.59 10.20
CA GLY A 145 10.82 -2.40 10.51
C GLY A 145 12.05 -2.18 9.61
N ASP A 146 12.23 -2.96 8.55
CA ASP A 146 13.42 -2.87 7.68
C ASP A 146 13.31 -1.86 6.53
N GLY A 147 12.09 -1.35 6.25
CA GLY A 147 11.91 -0.20 5.36
C GLY A 147 11.89 -0.49 3.85
N ASP A 148 11.72 -1.73 3.39
CA ASP A 148 11.61 -2.05 1.95
C ASP A 148 10.54 -1.20 1.23
N CYS A 149 9.42 -0.91 1.90
CA CYS A 149 8.37 -0.02 1.39
C CYS A 149 8.83 1.44 1.18
N VAL A 150 9.75 1.94 2.01
CA VAL A 150 10.35 3.26 1.88
C VAL A 150 11.32 3.27 0.70
N VAL A 151 12.16 2.23 0.57
CA VAL A 151 13.08 2.06 -0.56
C VAL A 151 12.33 1.94 -1.89
N ALA A 152 11.19 1.26 -1.90
CA ALA A 152 10.34 1.12 -3.09
C ALA A 152 9.66 2.44 -3.50
N CYS A 153 9.52 3.41 -2.61
CA CYS A 153 8.83 4.66 -2.90
C CYS A 153 9.71 5.63 -3.73
N LYS A 154 9.40 5.79 -5.01
CA LYS A 154 10.08 6.74 -5.91
C LYS A 154 9.62 8.21 -5.78
N PHE A 155 8.70 8.49 -4.86
CA PHE A 155 8.02 9.79 -4.74
C PHE A 155 8.27 10.48 -3.39
N ASP A 156 9.19 9.95 -2.58
CA ASP A 156 9.50 10.45 -1.23
C ASP A 156 8.25 10.60 -0.34
N ALA A 157 7.28 9.70 -0.54
CA ALA A 157 6.00 9.70 0.15
C ALA A 157 6.01 8.85 1.43
N MET A 158 7.15 8.25 1.79
CA MET A 158 7.27 7.40 2.97
C MET A 158 8.59 7.62 3.68
N TYR A 159 8.61 7.43 5.00
CA TYR A 159 9.82 7.36 5.81
C TYR A 159 9.61 6.40 6.99
N MET A 160 10.70 5.91 7.59
CA MET A 160 10.63 5.12 8.82
C MET A 160 10.67 6.07 10.01
N ASP A 161 9.68 5.99 10.89
CA ASP A 161 9.70 6.75 12.14
C ASP A 161 10.59 6.05 13.17
N GLU A 162 11.60 6.75 13.67
CA GLU A 162 12.60 6.19 14.58
C GLU A 162 12.04 5.84 15.96
N THR A 163 10.96 6.53 16.38
CA THR A 163 10.35 6.31 17.69
C THR A 163 9.49 5.06 17.69
N THR A 164 8.62 4.91 16.70
CA THR A 164 7.69 3.78 16.60
C THR A 164 8.33 2.56 15.92
N GLY A 165 9.31 2.76 15.05
CA GLY A 165 9.88 1.74 14.17
C GLY A 165 8.94 1.34 13.03
N LEU A 166 7.93 2.17 12.72
CA LEU A 166 6.92 1.90 11.71
C LEU A 166 7.08 2.85 10.50
N PRO A 167 6.71 2.41 9.29
CA PRO A 167 6.66 3.28 8.13
C PRO A 167 5.51 4.29 8.26
N VAL A 168 5.79 5.55 7.95
CA VAL A 168 4.82 6.64 7.93
C VAL A 168 4.65 7.12 6.49
N VAL A 169 3.39 7.30 6.07
CA VAL A 169 3.03 7.77 4.73
C VAL A 169 2.74 9.28 4.76
N ILE A 170 3.44 10.04 3.92
CA ILE A 170 3.17 11.45 3.63
C ILE A 170 2.09 11.52 2.57
N THR A 171 0.85 11.74 3.01
CA THR A 171 -0.37 11.56 2.20
C THR A 171 -0.51 12.57 1.05
N ASP A 172 0.18 13.71 1.13
CA ASP A 172 0.24 14.72 0.07
C ASP A 172 1.19 14.36 -1.07
N LYS A 173 2.20 13.52 -0.81
CA LYS A 173 3.17 13.06 -1.82
C LYS A 173 2.82 11.70 -2.43
N CYS A 174 1.89 10.97 -1.82
CA CYS A 174 1.49 9.66 -2.32
C CYS A 174 0.73 9.77 -3.64
N THR A 175 1.22 9.07 -4.67
CA THR A 175 0.70 9.09 -6.05
C THR A 175 -0.13 7.85 -6.41
N SER A 176 -0.66 7.14 -5.41
CA SER A 176 -1.46 5.91 -5.61
C SER A 176 -0.76 4.73 -6.33
N CYS A 177 0.56 4.77 -6.51
CA CYS A 177 1.27 3.80 -7.37
C CYS A 177 1.33 2.35 -6.86
N GLY A 178 1.02 2.06 -5.59
CA GLY A 178 1.03 0.70 -5.06
C GLY A 178 2.40 0.04 -4.84
N MET A 179 3.53 0.63 -5.27
CA MET A 179 4.87 0.00 -5.12
C MET A 179 5.21 -0.41 -3.68
N CYS A 180 4.72 0.32 -2.68
CA CYS A 180 4.92 -0.01 -1.27
C CYS A 180 4.08 -1.22 -0.82
N VAL A 181 2.92 -1.45 -1.45
CA VAL A 181 2.07 -2.64 -1.24
C VAL A 181 2.83 -3.86 -1.75
N ASP A 182 3.28 -3.83 -3.01
CA ASP A 182 4.00 -4.95 -3.63
C ASP A 182 5.34 -5.26 -2.94
N ALA A 183 6.04 -4.23 -2.44
CA ALA A 183 7.30 -4.41 -1.73
C ALA A 183 7.13 -4.95 -0.30
N CYS A 184 5.92 -5.00 0.24
CA CYS A 184 5.68 -5.43 1.61
C CYS A 184 5.43 -6.95 1.67
N PRO A 185 6.38 -7.78 2.14
CA PRO A 185 6.19 -9.24 2.20
C PRO A 185 5.20 -9.70 3.28
N ARG A 186 4.57 -8.75 3.98
CA ARG A 186 3.58 -8.99 5.04
C ARG A 186 2.19 -8.50 4.65
N ASP A 187 2.04 -7.89 3.47
CA ASP A 187 0.78 -7.32 2.97
C ASP A 187 0.10 -6.35 3.97
N ILE A 188 0.88 -5.71 4.85
CA ILE A 188 0.36 -4.78 5.87
C ILE A 188 0.07 -3.39 5.30
N ILE A 189 0.38 -3.14 4.03
CA ILE A 189 0.12 -1.86 3.36
C ILE A 189 -0.95 -2.10 2.32
N GLU A 190 -1.95 -1.23 2.27
CA GLU A 190 -2.98 -1.28 1.23
C GLU A 190 -3.37 0.12 0.78
N MET A 191 -3.94 0.20 -0.42
CA MET A 191 -4.47 1.45 -0.96
C MET A 191 -5.88 1.68 -0.45
N ARG A 192 -6.13 2.85 0.14
CA ARG A 192 -7.48 3.26 0.57
C ARG A 192 -7.92 4.56 -0.11
N PRO A 193 -9.21 4.79 -0.34
CA PRO A 193 -9.70 6.02 -0.95
C PRO A 193 -9.30 7.27 -0.15
N LYS A 194 -8.81 8.29 -0.85
CA LYS A 194 -8.42 9.59 -0.29
C LYS A 194 -9.66 10.47 -0.15
N HIS A 195 -10.36 10.31 0.96
CA HIS A 195 -11.54 11.11 1.28
C HIS A 195 -11.19 12.58 1.52
N LYS A 196 -12.20 13.47 1.61
CA LYS A 196 -11.98 14.89 1.97
C LYS A 196 -11.21 15.01 3.29
N ARG A 197 -10.15 15.84 3.31
CA ARG A 197 -9.19 15.96 4.43
C ARG A 197 -8.50 14.65 4.82
N ASP A 198 -8.46 13.70 3.88
CA ASP A 198 -7.72 12.47 4.03
C ASP A 198 -8.15 11.64 5.27
N LEU A 199 -9.47 11.66 5.54
CA LEU A 199 -10.13 10.95 6.63
C LEU A 199 -10.13 9.44 6.36
N LYS A 200 -9.68 8.64 7.33
CA LYS A 200 -9.65 7.17 7.19
C LYS A 200 -9.98 6.49 8.49
N ILE A 201 -10.71 5.38 8.39
CA ILE A 201 -10.91 4.43 9.49
C ILE A 201 -10.55 3.05 8.97
N PHE A 202 -9.66 2.36 9.69
CA PHE A 202 -9.18 1.03 9.32
C PHE A 202 -8.69 0.27 10.55
N VAL A 203 -8.54 -1.04 10.43
CA VAL A 203 -7.93 -1.87 11.47
C VAL A 203 -6.42 -1.85 11.30
N GLY A 204 -5.70 -1.32 12.29
CA GLY A 204 -4.24 -1.22 12.36
C GLY A 204 -3.56 -2.50 12.82
N CYS A 205 -4.12 -3.65 12.47
CA CYS A 205 -3.59 -4.97 12.81
C CYS A 205 -3.82 -5.94 11.65
N LEU A 206 -2.88 -6.88 11.47
CA LEU A 206 -2.99 -8.03 10.56
C LEU A 206 -2.78 -9.38 11.26
N ASN A 207 -2.66 -9.40 12.59
CA ASN A 207 -2.51 -10.65 13.33
C ASN A 207 -3.82 -11.47 13.29
N GLU A 208 -3.74 -12.69 12.76
CA GLU A 208 -4.84 -13.66 12.61
C GLU A 208 -4.87 -14.76 13.69
N GLU A 209 -3.96 -14.69 14.66
CA GLU A 209 -3.93 -15.61 15.79
C GLU A 209 -5.13 -15.40 16.70
N LYS A 210 -5.41 -16.42 17.52
CA LYS A 210 -6.42 -16.30 18.57
C LYS A 210 -6.07 -15.13 19.49
N GLY A 211 -7.07 -14.33 19.86
CA GLY A 211 -6.86 -13.06 20.56
C GLY A 211 -6.00 -13.12 21.82
N GLY A 212 -6.01 -14.22 22.57
CA GLY A 212 -5.13 -14.40 23.73
C GLY A 212 -3.64 -14.55 23.39
N ILE A 213 -3.32 -15.11 22.21
CA ILE A 213 -1.95 -15.24 21.68
C ILE A 213 -1.55 -13.90 21.05
N ALA A 214 -2.40 -13.35 20.17
CA ALA A 214 -2.17 -12.07 19.51
C ALA A 214 -1.91 -10.94 20.51
N LYS A 215 -2.71 -10.84 21.59
CA LYS A 215 -2.55 -9.82 22.63
C LYS A 215 -1.29 -9.99 23.46
N ARG A 216 -0.77 -11.22 23.56
CA ARG A 216 0.49 -11.50 24.26
C ARG A 216 1.69 -11.01 23.43
N ALA A 217 1.63 -11.18 22.11
CA ALA A 217 2.63 -10.69 21.18
C ALA A 217 2.57 -9.15 21.01
N CYS A 218 1.37 -8.56 21.03
CA CYS A 218 1.18 -7.12 20.88
C CYS A 218 -0.06 -6.65 21.64
N SER A 219 0.12 -5.71 22.58
CA SER A 219 -0.96 -5.27 23.48
C SER A 219 -2.13 -4.58 22.76
N VAL A 220 -1.89 -4.07 21.55
CA VAL A 220 -2.87 -3.40 20.67
C VAL A 220 -3.34 -4.27 19.51
N ALA A 221 -3.06 -5.58 19.53
CA ALA A 221 -3.53 -6.50 18.50
C ALA A 221 -5.06 -6.61 18.46
N CYS A 222 -5.62 -6.80 17.28
CA CYS A 222 -7.02 -7.20 17.15
C CYS A 222 -7.21 -8.57 17.79
N ILE A 223 -8.32 -8.74 18.52
CA ILE A 223 -8.63 -10.00 19.22
C ILE A 223 -9.90 -10.69 18.70
N GLY A 224 -10.43 -10.23 17.55
CA GLY A 224 -11.61 -10.86 16.92
C GLY A 224 -12.90 -10.84 17.74
N CYS A 225 -13.07 -9.87 18.65
CA CYS A 225 -14.19 -9.87 19.61
C CYS A 225 -15.56 -9.43 19.07
N SER A 226 -15.69 -9.15 17.78
CA SER A 226 -16.93 -8.73 17.09
C SER A 226 -17.65 -7.46 17.54
N LYS A 227 -17.23 -6.78 18.62
CA LYS A 227 -17.86 -5.52 19.07
C LYS A 227 -17.97 -4.42 18.01
N CYS A 228 -16.98 -4.33 17.12
CA CYS A 228 -16.98 -3.35 16.04
C CYS A 228 -17.99 -3.70 14.94
N LEU A 229 -18.13 -5.00 14.63
CA LEU A 229 -19.14 -5.51 13.71
C LEU A 229 -20.54 -5.17 14.21
N ASP A 230 -20.83 -5.45 15.49
CA ASP A 230 -22.15 -5.23 16.10
C ASP A 230 -22.61 -3.76 16.08
N VAL A 231 -21.68 -2.80 16.15
CA VAL A 231 -22.01 -1.37 16.17
C VAL A 231 -22.05 -0.73 14.78
N CYS A 232 -21.62 -1.44 13.73
CA CYS A 232 -21.50 -0.88 12.39
C CYS A 232 -22.88 -0.74 11.72
N PRO A 233 -23.37 0.48 11.44
CA PRO A 233 -24.69 0.68 10.87
C PRO A 233 -24.78 0.35 9.37
N LYS A 234 -23.65 0.04 8.73
CA LYS A 234 -23.53 -0.21 7.29
C LYS A 234 -22.93 -1.58 6.98
N GLU A 235 -22.76 -2.42 8.00
CA GLU A 235 -22.20 -3.78 7.84
C GLU A 235 -20.85 -3.81 7.10
N ALA A 236 -20.11 -2.69 7.13
CA ALA A 236 -18.83 -2.52 6.45
C ALA A 236 -17.65 -3.28 7.11
N ILE A 237 -17.92 -4.13 8.10
CA ILE A 237 -16.89 -4.82 8.88
C ILE A 237 -17.09 -6.31 8.69
N VAL A 238 -16.01 -7.01 8.36
CA VAL A 238 -15.97 -8.46 8.24
C VAL A 238 -14.97 -9.01 9.25
N ILE A 239 -15.23 -10.18 9.80
CA ILE A 239 -14.30 -10.86 10.71
C ILE A 239 -13.97 -12.23 10.14
N GLU A 240 -12.70 -12.41 9.81
CA GLU A 240 -12.14 -13.65 9.28
C GLU A 240 -10.83 -13.94 10.02
N ASN A 241 -10.56 -15.21 10.32
CA ASN A 241 -9.36 -15.63 11.05
C ASN A 241 -9.06 -14.80 12.33
N ASN A 242 -10.08 -14.54 13.17
CA ASN A 242 -9.96 -13.72 14.37
C ASN A 242 -9.52 -12.25 14.14
N LEU A 243 -9.51 -11.79 12.90
CA LEU A 243 -9.12 -10.44 12.52
C LEU A 243 -10.32 -9.68 11.92
N ALA A 244 -10.50 -8.44 12.35
CA ALA A 244 -11.49 -7.55 11.76
C ALA A 244 -10.90 -6.82 10.55
N TYR A 245 -11.69 -6.71 9.48
CA TYR A 245 -11.42 -5.90 8.30
C TYR A 245 -12.54 -4.88 8.12
N ILE A 246 -12.19 -3.61 7.83
CA ILE A 246 -13.15 -2.56 7.51
C ILE A 246 -13.03 -2.26 6.03
N ASP A 247 -14.07 -2.59 5.27
CA ASP A 247 -14.14 -2.31 3.85
C ASP A 247 -14.40 -0.80 3.61
N PRO A 248 -13.49 -0.09 2.93
CA PRO A 248 -13.65 1.33 2.65
C PRO A 248 -14.83 1.65 1.72
N ALA A 249 -15.29 0.73 0.87
CA ALA A 249 -16.40 0.96 -0.05
C ALA A 249 -17.73 1.13 0.68
N TYR A 250 -17.93 0.41 1.78
CA TYR A 250 -19.16 0.46 2.59
C TYR A 250 -19.04 1.39 3.81
N CYS A 251 -17.82 1.71 4.24
CA CYS A 251 -17.57 2.50 5.44
C CYS A 251 -17.93 3.99 5.23
N THR A 252 -18.90 4.48 6.01
CA THR A 252 -19.32 5.90 5.98
C THR A 252 -18.51 6.81 6.91
N LEU A 253 -17.38 6.33 7.44
CA LEU A 253 -16.51 7.09 8.36
C LEU A 253 -17.22 7.64 9.61
N CYS A 254 -18.26 6.94 10.10
CA CYS A 254 -19.08 7.39 11.22
C CYS A 254 -18.42 7.27 12.62
N ARG A 255 -17.23 6.66 12.70
CA ARG A 255 -16.41 6.52 13.93
C ARG A 255 -16.99 5.71 15.09
N LYS A 256 -18.15 5.05 14.91
CA LYS A 256 -18.82 4.26 15.97
C LYS A 256 -18.02 3.03 16.42
N CYS A 257 -17.21 2.44 15.54
CA CYS A 257 -16.40 1.25 15.81
C CYS A 257 -15.15 1.52 16.66
N VAL A 258 -14.51 2.69 16.50
CA VAL A 258 -13.27 3.06 17.20
C VAL A 258 -13.39 3.01 18.74
N PRO A 259 -14.41 3.62 19.40
CA PRO A 259 -14.48 3.66 20.86
C PRO A 259 -14.87 2.32 21.50
N VAL A 260 -15.47 1.40 20.74
CA VAL A 260 -15.88 0.09 21.25
C VAL A 260 -14.74 -0.95 21.16
N CYS A 261 -13.65 -0.63 20.46
CA CYS A 261 -12.50 -1.50 20.32
C CYS A 261 -11.70 -1.55 21.63
N PRO A 262 -11.65 -2.70 22.34
CA PRO A 262 -11.03 -2.79 23.65
C PRO A 262 -9.49 -2.74 23.61
N THR A 263 -8.90 -2.98 22.45
CA THR A 263 -7.45 -2.99 22.21
C THR A 263 -6.99 -1.77 21.42
N HIS A 264 -7.91 -0.85 21.11
CA HIS A 264 -7.66 0.33 20.28
C HIS A 264 -7.02 0.02 18.92
N SER A 265 -7.27 -1.16 18.36
CA SER A 265 -6.74 -1.62 17.06
C SER A 265 -7.40 -0.96 15.85
N ILE A 266 -8.38 -0.08 16.05
CA ILE A 266 -9.05 0.64 14.97
C ILE A 266 -8.53 2.07 14.97
N ILE A 267 -7.81 2.43 13.91
CA ILE A 267 -7.19 3.74 13.73
C ILE A 267 -8.15 4.67 13.01
N GLU A 268 -8.20 5.92 13.47
CA GLU A 268 -8.87 7.03 12.80
C GLU A 268 -7.86 8.16 12.52
N THR A 269 -7.72 8.59 11.26
CA THR A 269 -6.76 9.64 10.86
C THR A 269 -7.47 10.92 10.44
N ASN A 270 -6.89 12.08 10.78
CA ASN A 270 -7.34 13.42 10.37
C ASN A 270 -8.76 13.82 10.82
N PHE A 271 -9.34 13.10 11.79
CA PHE A 271 -10.63 13.47 12.35
C PHE A 271 -10.50 14.59 13.39
N PRO A 272 -11.47 15.52 13.45
CA PRO A 272 -11.58 16.44 14.58
C PRO A 272 -11.67 15.67 15.91
N PRO A 273 -11.14 16.24 17.01
CA PRO A 273 -11.27 15.65 18.33
C PRO A 273 -12.74 15.42 18.67
N ARG A 274 -13.03 14.31 19.34
CA ARG A 274 -14.40 14.02 19.76
C ARG A 274 -14.78 15.00 20.85
N LYS A 275 -15.99 15.55 20.76
CA LYS A 275 -16.59 16.21 21.92
C LYS A 275 -16.87 15.12 22.96
N GLU A 276 -16.07 15.07 24.01
CA GLU A 276 -16.33 14.20 25.15
C GLU A 276 -17.71 14.53 25.72
N LYS A 277 -18.61 13.54 25.74
CA LYS A 277 -19.79 13.64 26.61
C LYS A 277 -19.26 13.51 28.02
N LYS A 278 -19.26 14.61 28.79
CA LYS A 278 -19.01 14.59 30.23
C LYS A 278 -19.80 13.44 30.83
N ALA A 279 -19.10 12.45 31.38
CA ALA A 279 -19.73 11.37 32.12
C ALA A 279 -20.45 12.01 33.32
N GLU A 280 -21.78 11.97 33.33
CA GLU A 280 -22.54 12.24 34.54
C GLU A 280 -22.12 11.19 35.58
N ALA A 281 -21.36 11.65 36.57
CA ALA A 281 -20.98 10.83 37.71
C ALA A 281 -22.26 10.34 38.38
N LYS A 282 -22.59 9.06 38.22
CA LYS A 282 -23.55 8.38 39.09
C LYS A 282 -22.94 8.34 40.49
N VAL A 283 -23.32 9.31 41.31
CA VAL A 283 -23.10 9.28 42.76
C VAL A 283 -23.96 8.15 43.31
N THR A 284 -23.35 6.99 43.55
CA THR A 284 -23.95 5.93 44.36
C THR A 284 -23.82 6.33 45.83
N ALA A 285 -24.88 6.94 46.38
CA ALA A 285 -25.01 7.10 47.82
C ALA A 285 -25.14 5.71 48.47
N LYS A 286 -24.09 5.24 49.15
CA LYS A 286 -24.20 4.16 50.12
C LYS A 286 -24.96 4.71 51.33
N VAL A 287 -26.17 4.21 51.57
CA VAL A 287 -26.85 4.33 52.85
C VAL A 287 -26.30 3.22 53.74
N GLU A 288 -25.43 3.57 54.68
CA GLU A 288 -25.07 2.67 55.79
C GLU A 288 -26.24 2.59 56.77
N SER A 289 -26.79 1.39 56.92
CA SER A 289 -27.79 1.06 57.93
C SER A 289 -27.13 0.91 59.30
N ILE A 290 -27.36 1.87 60.19
CA ILE A 290 -27.00 1.79 61.61
C ILE A 290 -27.97 0.79 62.27
N LYS A 291 -27.44 -0.31 62.81
CA LYS A 291 -28.18 -1.20 63.72
C LYS A 291 -28.32 -0.53 65.10
N PRO A 292 -29.49 -0.57 65.75
CA PRO A 292 -29.62 -0.11 67.13
C PRO A 292 -28.96 -1.12 68.08
N GLN A 293 -28.08 -0.64 68.94
CA GLN A 293 -27.61 -1.35 70.13
C GLN A 293 -28.75 -1.34 71.15
N ASN A 294 -29.21 -2.53 71.56
CA ASN A 294 -30.08 -2.69 72.70
C ASN A 294 -29.21 -2.86 73.95
N ASP A 295 -29.23 -1.86 74.83
CA ASP A 295 -28.78 -1.98 76.22
C ASP A 295 -30.03 -2.22 77.10
N ALA A 296 -30.14 -3.42 77.67
CA ALA A 296 -30.86 -3.76 78.91
C ALA A 296 -30.55 -5.20 79.31
#